data_AF-X0XKA0-F1
#
_entry.id   AF-X0XKA0-F1
#
_cell.length_a   1.000
_cell.length_b   1.000
_cell.length_c   1.000
_cell.angle_alpha   90.00
_cell.angle_beta   90.00
_cell.angle_gamma   90.00
#
_symmetry.space_group_name_H-M   'P 1'
#
loop_
_entity.id
_entity.type
_entity.pdbx_description
1 polymer ?
#
loop_
_entity_poly.entity_id
_entity_poly.type
_entity_poly.pdbx_seq_one_letter_code
_entity_poly.pdbx_strand_id
1 'polypeptide(L)'
;MHGHVSPQRLKRQELSYDPYHLMPSCFPSHPRVLTTQAKLARTKELVKSAPWGPAALDRLLGRAEQPFDLPESLPVPADADLNRRIVSRAANCIVAHHLIGGEGQLERALAAFRLMARSYPEWPLQPPNSKACGGGPPENLFTVELARTYDLLAAASLSAEDDALFRDLLQATKPVTDAEPHRDCGNHNTS
;
A
#
# COMPACT_ATOMS: atom_id res chain seq x y z
N MET A 1 -14.20 -8.81 -31.42
CA MET A 1 -15.62 -8.80 -31.03
C MET A 1 -15.81 -7.73 -29.97
N HIS A 2 -16.37 -6.57 -30.33
CA HIS A 2 -16.71 -5.54 -29.35
C HIS A 2 -18.08 -5.88 -28.73
N GLY A 3 -18.07 -6.42 -27.52
CA GLY A 3 -19.29 -6.66 -26.76
C GLY A 3 -19.98 -5.33 -26.46
N HIS A 4 -21.26 -5.22 -26.78
CA HIS A 4 -22.07 -4.04 -26.50
C HIS A 4 -22.20 -3.89 -24.98
N VAL A 5 -21.47 -2.94 -24.39
CA VAL A 5 -21.60 -2.62 -22.96
C VAL A 5 -22.93 -1.88 -22.77
N SER A 6 -23.81 -2.40 -21.93
CA SER A 6 -25.10 -1.76 -21.68
C SER A 6 -24.92 -0.43 -20.93
N PRO A 7 -25.77 0.59 -21.18
CA PRO A 7 -25.71 1.86 -20.45
C PRO A 7 -25.81 1.69 -18.92
N GLN A 8 -26.53 0.68 -18.46
CA GLN A 8 -26.62 0.34 -17.04
C GLN A 8 -25.30 -0.21 -16.48
N ARG A 9 -24.49 -0.94 -17.28
CA ARG A 9 -23.17 -1.41 -16.86
C ARG A 9 -22.19 -0.24 -16.72
N LEU A 10 -22.24 0.74 -17.63
CA LEU A 10 -21.43 1.97 -17.53
C LEU A 10 -21.81 2.80 -16.29
N LYS A 11 -23.12 3.01 -16.05
CA LYS A 11 -23.60 3.75 -14.88
C LYS A 11 -23.13 3.13 -13.56
N ARG A 12 -23.06 1.79 -13.45
CA ARG A 12 -22.56 1.09 -12.25
C ARG A 12 -21.05 1.24 -12.02
N GLN A 13 -20.30 1.69 -13.02
CA GLN A 13 -18.85 1.92 -12.91
C GLN A 13 -18.51 3.36 -12.54
N GLU A 14 -19.49 4.26 -12.51
CA GLU A 14 -19.29 5.63 -12.04
C GLU A 14 -19.11 5.65 -10.52
N LEU A 15 -18.03 6.27 -10.02
CA LEU A 15 -17.80 6.44 -8.58
C LEU A 15 -18.93 7.22 -7.88
N SER A 16 -19.65 8.06 -8.62
CA SER A 16 -20.82 8.81 -8.15
C SER A 16 -22.09 7.96 -8.07
N TYR A 17 -22.10 6.75 -8.60
CA TYR A 17 -23.25 5.85 -8.56
C TYR A 17 -23.28 5.08 -7.25
N ASP A 18 -23.90 5.70 -6.24
CA ASP A 18 -24.14 5.09 -4.93
C ASP A 18 -25.63 5.14 -4.55
N PRO A 19 -26.48 4.32 -5.21
CA PRO A 19 -27.93 4.34 -5.01
C PRO A 19 -28.36 3.92 -3.60
N TYR A 20 -27.44 3.35 -2.82
CA TYR A 20 -27.69 2.88 -1.46
C TYR A 20 -27.01 3.75 -0.39
N HIS A 21 -26.36 4.85 -0.79
CA HIS A 21 -25.67 5.77 0.12
C HIS A 21 -24.66 5.06 1.04
N LEU A 22 -23.95 4.06 0.51
CA LEU A 22 -22.94 3.27 1.24
C LEU A 22 -21.57 3.97 1.30
N MET A 23 -21.31 4.91 0.39
CA MET A 23 -20.08 5.71 0.36
C MET A 23 -20.26 6.93 1.27
N PRO A 24 -19.31 7.18 2.19
CA PRO A 24 -19.41 8.32 3.08
C PRO A 24 -19.18 9.63 2.32
N SER A 25 -19.89 10.69 2.70
CA SER A 25 -19.71 12.04 2.13
C SER A 25 -18.32 12.62 2.40
N CYS A 26 -17.68 12.17 3.48
CA CYS A 26 -16.28 12.39 3.77
C CYS A 26 -15.66 11.10 4.32
N PHE A 27 -14.46 10.76 3.85
CA PHE A 27 -13.74 9.63 4.42
C PHE A 27 -13.31 9.92 5.86
N PRO A 28 -13.35 8.93 6.77
CA PRO A 28 -12.88 9.12 8.15
C PRO A 28 -11.37 9.42 8.18
N SER A 29 -10.83 9.80 9.34
CA SER A 29 -9.39 10.00 9.49
C SER A 29 -8.61 8.69 9.25
N HIS A 30 -7.34 8.81 8.86
CA HIS A 30 -6.44 7.66 8.73
C HIS A 30 -6.21 6.94 10.09
N PRO A 31 -6.00 5.62 10.09
CA PRO A 31 -6.11 4.72 8.94
C PRO A 31 -7.58 4.39 8.67
N ARG A 32 -7.91 4.16 7.40
CA ARG A 32 -9.31 3.97 6.95
C ARG A 32 -9.51 2.99 5.82
N VAL A 33 -8.44 2.49 5.21
CA VAL A 33 -8.54 1.62 4.04
C VAL A 33 -8.82 0.18 4.47
N LEU A 34 -8.02 -0.38 5.38
CA LEU A 34 -8.19 -1.77 5.85
C LEU A 34 -8.37 -1.92 7.36
N THR A 35 -7.96 -0.91 8.09
CA THR A 35 -8.07 -0.87 9.54
C THR A 35 -8.58 0.49 9.98
N THR A 36 -8.78 0.65 11.28
CA THR A 36 -9.17 1.91 11.92
C THR A 36 -8.35 2.09 13.19
N GLN A 37 -8.31 3.31 13.74
CA GLN A 37 -7.67 3.56 15.03
C GLN A 37 -8.21 2.63 16.14
N ALA A 38 -9.53 2.43 16.19
CA ALA A 38 -10.16 1.52 17.14
C ALA A 38 -9.70 0.05 16.96
N LYS A 39 -9.54 -0.40 15.71
CA LYS A 39 -9.02 -1.75 15.41
C LYS A 39 -7.55 -1.87 15.79
N LEU A 40 -6.72 -0.86 15.54
CA LEU A 40 -5.32 -0.85 15.97
C LEU A 40 -5.19 -0.92 17.50
N ALA A 41 -5.96 -0.12 18.24
CA ALA A 41 -6.01 -0.17 19.69
C ALA A 41 -6.43 -1.57 20.20
N ARG A 42 -7.46 -2.16 19.58
CA ARG A 42 -7.87 -3.55 19.90
C ARG A 42 -6.77 -4.56 19.60
N THR A 43 -6.08 -4.45 18.47
CA THR A 43 -4.97 -5.34 18.12
C THR A 43 -3.82 -5.22 19.12
N LYS A 44 -3.50 -4.01 19.56
CA LYS A 44 -2.49 -3.76 20.60
C LYS A 44 -2.83 -4.49 21.90
N GLU A 45 -4.09 -4.47 22.32
CA GLU A 45 -4.51 -5.22 23.51
C GLU A 45 -4.53 -6.74 23.27
N LEU A 46 -4.98 -7.20 22.10
CA LEU A 46 -4.97 -8.62 21.75
C LEU A 46 -3.56 -9.22 21.73
N VAL A 47 -2.58 -8.49 21.21
CA VAL A 47 -1.18 -8.93 21.18
C VAL A 47 -0.61 -9.10 22.59
N LYS A 48 -1.11 -8.37 23.59
CA LYS A 48 -0.70 -8.52 24.99
C LYS A 48 -1.40 -9.68 25.69
N SER A 49 -2.70 -9.90 25.39
CA SER A 49 -3.53 -10.84 26.16
C SER A 49 -3.63 -12.24 25.53
N ALA A 50 -3.41 -12.37 24.22
CA ALA A 50 -3.57 -13.64 23.53
C ALA A 50 -2.34 -14.55 23.72
N PRO A 51 -2.51 -15.88 23.89
CA PRO A 51 -1.38 -16.81 24.03
C PRO A 51 -0.39 -16.79 22.84
N TRP A 52 -0.86 -16.46 21.64
CA TRP A 52 -0.03 -16.32 20.43
C TRP A 52 0.60 -14.94 20.26
N GLY A 53 0.16 -13.95 21.06
CA GLY A 53 0.50 -12.55 20.93
C GLY A 53 2.00 -12.26 21.00
N PRO A 54 2.72 -12.73 22.05
CA PRO A 54 4.16 -12.54 22.16
C PRO A 54 4.93 -13.09 20.95
N ALA A 55 4.64 -14.32 20.52
CA ALA A 55 5.31 -14.93 19.38
C ALA A 55 5.02 -14.21 18.05
N ALA A 56 3.83 -13.64 17.88
CA ALA A 56 3.51 -12.83 16.70
C ALA A 56 4.25 -11.49 16.72
N LEU A 57 4.33 -10.84 17.89
CA LEU A 57 5.06 -9.59 18.06
C LEU A 57 6.55 -9.78 17.84
N ASP A 58 7.16 -10.81 18.41
CA ASP A 58 8.58 -11.11 18.22
C ASP A 58 8.93 -11.33 16.75
N ARG A 59 8.07 -12.01 15.99
CA ARG A 59 8.26 -12.20 14.53
C ARG A 59 8.15 -10.89 13.77
N LEU A 60 7.21 -10.03 14.14
CA LEU A 60 7.05 -8.71 13.53
C LEU A 60 8.28 -7.83 13.81
N LEU A 61 8.70 -7.75 15.07
CA LEU A 61 9.86 -6.98 15.50
C LEU A 61 11.14 -7.51 14.86
N GLY A 62 11.34 -8.82 14.83
CA GLY A 62 12.45 -9.44 14.13
C GLY A 62 12.53 -9.06 12.65
N ARG A 63 11.40 -8.86 11.96
CA ARG A 63 11.37 -8.36 10.57
C ARG A 63 11.58 -6.85 10.47
N ALA A 64 11.01 -6.08 11.39
CA ALA A 64 11.12 -4.62 11.42
C ALA A 64 12.54 -4.15 11.80
N GLU A 65 13.25 -4.92 12.63
CA GLU A 65 14.55 -4.58 13.21
C GLU A 65 15.74 -5.22 12.49
N GLN A 66 15.49 -6.15 11.57
CA GLN A 66 16.53 -6.73 10.72
C GLN A 66 17.42 -5.62 10.12
N PRO A 67 18.76 -5.73 10.17
CA PRO A 67 19.62 -4.81 9.46
C PRO A 67 19.25 -4.79 7.97
N PHE A 68 19.09 -3.59 7.42
CA PHE A 68 18.80 -3.40 6.02
C PHE A 68 19.40 -2.07 5.61
N ASP A 69 20.44 -2.15 4.80
CA ASP A 69 21.06 -0.99 4.21
C ASP A 69 20.13 -0.50 3.10
N LEU A 70 19.43 0.60 3.37
CA LEU A 70 18.66 1.28 2.34
C LEU A 70 19.67 1.85 1.33
N PRO A 71 19.57 1.47 0.05
CA PRO A 71 20.44 2.08 -0.96
C PRO A 71 20.06 3.55 -1.11
N GLU A 72 21.02 4.37 -1.56
CA GLU A 72 20.78 5.80 -1.83
C GLU A 72 19.74 6.01 -2.94
N SER A 73 19.68 5.08 -3.90
CA SER A 73 18.73 5.07 -5.00
C SER A 73 18.33 3.64 -5.38
N LEU A 74 17.14 3.48 -5.94
CA LEU A 74 16.71 2.20 -6.50
C LEU A 74 17.13 2.06 -7.96
N PRO A 75 17.47 0.84 -8.40
CA PRO A 75 17.98 0.62 -9.75
C PRO A 75 16.95 0.93 -10.84
N VAL A 76 17.46 1.20 -12.04
CA VAL A 76 16.71 1.29 -13.29
C VAL A 76 17.38 0.32 -14.28
N PRO A 77 16.70 -0.74 -14.77
CA PRO A 77 15.32 -1.10 -14.50
C PRO A 77 15.08 -1.52 -13.05
N ALA A 78 13.82 -1.47 -12.62
CA ALA A 78 13.41 -1.80 -11.26
C ALA A 78 13.74 -3.26 -10.90
N ASP A 79 14.24 -3.46 -9.68
CA ASP A 79 14.46 -4.79 -9.10
C ASP A 79 13.24 -5.17 -8.25
N ALA A 80 12.45 -6.12 -8.75
CA ALA A 80 11.21 -6.54 -8.11
C ALA A 80 11.42 -7.09 -6.69
N ASP A 81 12.48 -7.85 -6.45
CA ASP A 81 12.70 -8.47 -5.14
C ASP A 81 13.19 -7.42 -4.13
N LEU A 82 14.06 -6.50 -4.57
CA LEU A 82 14.46 -5.35 -3.76
C LEU A 82 13.25 -4.46 -3.41
N ASN A 83 12.40 -4.16 -4.39
CA ASN A 83 11.23 -3.31 -4.20
C ASN A 83 10.24 -3.90 -3.20
N ARG A 84 9.93 -5.21 -3.32
CA ARG A 84 9.08 -5.92 -2.35
C ARG A 84 9.68 -5.89 -0.95
N ARG A 85 11.00 -6.08 -0.82
CA ARG A 85 11.69 -6.03 0.48
C ARG A 85 11.58 -4.64 1.12
N ILE A 86 11.76 -3.57 0.35
CA ILE A 86 11.65 -2.19 0.84
C ILE A 86 10.23 -1.88 1.33
N VAL A 87 9.21 -2.18 0.52
CA VAL A 87 7.81 -1.91 0.91
C VAL A 87 7.39 -2.80 2.07
N SER A 88 7.75 -4.08 2.06
CA SER A 88 7.48 -4.99 3.19
C SER A 88 8.14 -4.52 4.47
N ARG A 89 9.35 -3.95 4.38
CA ARG A 89 10.04 -3.36 5.54
C ARG A 89 9.27 -2.15 6.05
N ALA A 90 8.91 -1.22 5.18
CA ALA A 90 8.11 -0.05 5.55
C ALA A 90 6.81 -0.47 6.26
N ALA A 91 6.09 -1.44 5.69
CA ALA A 91 4.87 -2.01 6.25
C ALA A 91 5.08 -2.64 7.64
N ASN A 92 6.09 -3.51 7.79
CA ASN A 92 6.39 -4.13 9.08
C ASN A 92 6.78 -3.09 10.15
N CYS A 93 7.60 -2.11 9.79
CA CYS A 93 8.02 -1.04 10.67
C CYS A 93 6.83 -0.19 11.12
N ILE A 94 5.94 0.25 10.21
CA ILE A 94 4.81 1.08 10.61
C ILE A 94 3.77 0.32 11.44
N VAL A 95 3.55 -0.97 11.16
CA VAL A 95 2.70 -1.82 12.02
C VAL A 95 3.32 -1.96 13.41
N ALA A 96 4.63 -2.21 13.50
CA ALA A 96 5.33 -2.28 14.78
C ALA A 96 5.21 -0.98 15.56
N HIS A 97 5.40 0.18 14.91
CA HIS A 97 5.20 1.49 15.52
C HIS A 97 3.79 1.63 16.14
N HIS A 98 2.73 1.29 15.39
CA HIS A 98 1.36 1.37 15.92
C HIS A 98 1.10 0.44 17.12
N LEU A 99 1.76 -0.71 17.18
CA LEU A 99 1.56 -1.67 18.26
C LEU A 99 2.35 -1.33 19.53
N ILE A 100 3.61 -0.93 19.40
CA ILE A 100 4.52 -0.74 20.55
C ILE A 100 4.97 0.70 20.78
N GLY A 101 4.74 1.62 19.84
CA GLY A 101 5.02 3.06 19.99
C GLY A 101 6.48 3.47 19.79
N GLY A 102 7.31 2.65 19.14
CA GLY A 102 8.73 2.98 18.95
C GLY A 102 8.97 3.98 17.81
N GLU A 103 9.65 5.10 18.11
CA GLU A 103 9.98 6.15 17.14
C GLU A 103 10.94 5.66 16.06
N GLY A 104 11.92 4.83 16.43
CA GLY A 104 12.87 4.25 15.47
C GLY A 104 12.21 3.32 14.44
N GLN A 105 11.03 2.76 14.71
CA GLN A 105 10.25 2.03 13.70
C GLN A 105 9.56 3.01 12.73
N LEU A 106 9.02 4.13 13.21
CA LEU A 106 8.43 5.15 12.34
C LEU A 106 9.48 5.75 11.40
N GLU A 107 10.65 6.11 11.92
CA GLU A 107 11.75 6.66 11.11
C GLU A 107 12.18 5.69 10.00
N ARG A 108 12.35 4.40 10.33
CA ARG A 108 12.68 3.37 9.34
C ARG A 108 11.59 3.18 8.29
N ALA A 109 10.32 3.23 8.71
CA ALA A 109 9.19 3.13 7.78
C ALA A 109 9.18 4.33 6.81
N LEU A 110 9.35 5.54 7.33
CA LEU A 110 9.42 6.76 6.52
C LEU A 110 10.61 6.73 5.56
N ALA A 111 11.81 6.35 6.01
CA ALA A 111 12.99 6.28 5.16
C ALA A 111 12.79 5.31 3.97
N ALA A 112 12.29 4.10 4.25
CA ALA A 112 12.02 3.11 3.21
C ALA A 112 10.91 3.56 2.25
N PHE A 113 9.83 4.16 2.77
CA PHE A 113 8.71 4.59 1.93
C PHE A 113 9.05 5.84 1.09
N ARG A 114 9.84 6.78 1.62
CA ARG A 114 10.40 7.92 0.86
C ARG A 114 11.27 7.47 -0.30
N LEU A 115 12.12 6.47 -0.09
CA LEU A 115 12.96 5.91 -1.16
C LEU A 115 12.09 5.39 -2.30
N MET A 116 11.07 4.58 -1.97
CA MET A 116 10.11 4.08 -2.97
C MET A 116 9.33 5.21 -3.65
N ALA A 117 8.86 6.20 -2.89
CA ALA A 117 8.06 7.30 -3.40
C ALA A 117 8.83 8.20 -4.37
N ARG A 118 10.14 8.37 -4.17
CA ARG A 118 11.00 9.11 -5.10
C ARG A 118 11.34 8.30 -6.35
N SER A 119 11.48 6.98 -6.24
CA SER A 119 11.91 6.14 -7.36
C SER A 119 10.78 5.70 -8.29
N TYR A 120 9.61 5.34 -7.75
CA TYR A 120 8.53 4.76 -8.54
C TYR A 120 8.03 5.66 -9.68
N PRO A 121 7.83 6.98 -9.50
CA PRO A 121 7.37 7.85 -10.60
C PRO A 121 8.33 7.84 -11.80
N GLU A 122 9.64 7.79 -11.54
CA GLU A 122 10.71 7.87 -12.54
C GLU A 122 10.86 6.60 -13.40
N TRP A 123 10.39 5.44 -12.90
CA TRP A 123 10.48 4.23 -13.69
C TRP A 123 9.63 4.30 -14.96
N PRO A 124 10.10 3.78 -16.09
CA PRO A 124 9.27 3.67 -17.29
C PRO A 124 8.22 2.56 -17.10
N LEU A 125 7.07 2.72 -17.75
CA LEU A 125 6.12 1.63 -17.90
C LEU A 125 6.72 0.55 -18.82
N GLN A 126 6.81 -0.69 -18.34
CA GLN A 126 7.33 -1.83 -19.08
C GLN A 126 6.20 -2.79 -19.47
N PRO A 127 6.25 -3.45 -20.64
CA PRO A 127 5.32 -4.53 -20.97
C PRO A 127 5.44 -5.69 -19.95
N PRO A 128 4.33 -6.36 -19.57
CA PRO A 128 2.95 -6.15 -20.00
C PRO A 128 2.14 -5.25 -19.04
N ASN A 129 2.64 -4.04 -18.71
CA ASN A 129 2.12 -3.10 -17.70
C ASN A 129 2.69 -3.33 -16.30
N SER A 130 3.98 -3.06 -16.12
CA SER A 130 4.60 -2.99 -14.79
C SER A 130 5.62 -1.89 -14.70
N LYS A 131 5.88 -1.45 -13.46
CA LYS A 131 6.98 -0.54 -13.15
C LYS A 131 7.91 -1.15 -12.12
N ALA A 132 7.36 -1.78 -11.07
CA ALA A 132 8.12 -2.09 -9.86
C ALA A 132 8.28 -3.58 -9.56
N CYS A 133 7.29 -4.41 -9.87
CA CYS A 133 7.22 -5.78 -9.32
C CYS A 133 6.89 -6.88 -10.33
N GLY A 134 6.94 -6.56 -11.63
CA GLY A 134 6.58 -7.44 -12.74
C GLY A 134 5.11 -7.33 -13.12
N GLY A 135 4.78 -7.60 -14.38
CA GLY A 135 3.43 -7.40 -14.94
C GLY A 135 2.33 -8.24 -14.27
N GLY A 136 1.10 -7.73 -14.30
CA GLY A 136 -0.08 -8.44 -13.83
C GLY A 136 -0.29 -8.39 -12.31
N PRO A 137 -0.77 -9.51 -11.69
CA PRO A 137 -1.10 -9.55 -10.26
C PRO A 137 0.00 -9.08 -9.29
N PRO A 138 1.31 -9.32 -9.52
CA PRO A 138 2.36 -8.83 -8.63
C PRO A 138 2.40 -7.30 -8.48
N GLU A 139 2.19 -6.53 -9.55
CA GLU A 139 2.18 -5.07 -9.52
C GLU A 139 0.92 -4.53 -8.82
N ASN A 140 -0.22 -5.19 -8.98
CA ASN A 140 -1.46 -4.80 -8.29
C ASN A 140 -1.35 -5.04 -6.79
N LEU A 141 -0.84 -6.20 -6.38
CA LEU A 141 -0.55 -6.48 -4.97
C LEU A 141 0.47 -5.48 -4.38
N PHE A 142 1.47 -5.10 -5.18
CA PHE A 142 2.43 -4.07 -4.79
C PHE A 142 1.74 -2.71 -4.56
N THR A 143 0.87 -2.29 -5.48
CA THR A 143 0.08 -1.05 -5.36
C THR A 143 -0.82 -1.06 -4.13
N VAL A 144 -1.46 -2.19 -3.84
CA VAL A 144 -2.27 -2.38 -2.64
C VAL A 144 -1.40 -2.24 -1.38
N GLU A 145 -0.21 -2.82 -1.35
CA GLU A 145 0.69 -2.71 -0.20
C GLU A 145 1.22 -1.28 0.00
N LEU A 146 1.49 -0.54 -1.09
CA LEU A 146 1.82 0.88 -1.03
C LEU A 146 0.68 1.69 -0.37
N ALA A 147 -0.55 1.50 -0.82
CA ALA A 147 -1.71 2.21 -0.29
C ALA A 147 -1.96 1.90 1.19
N ARG A 148 -1.80 0.63 1.59
CA ARG A 148 -1.90 0.19 3.00
C ARG A 148 -0.83 0.84 3.86
N THR A 149 0.41 0.83 3.39
CA THR A 149 1.55 1.40 4.11
C THR A 149 1.38 2.90 4.30
N TYR A 150 0.97 3.62 3.24
CA TYR A 150 0.63 5.04 3.31
C TYR A 150 -0.51 5.32 4.31
N ASP A 151 -1.59 4.56 4.29
CA ASP A 151 -2.74 4.75 5.20
C ASP A 151 -2.32 4.63 6.68
N LEU A 152 -1.40 3.72 7.00
CA LEU A 152 -0.83 3.57 8.33
C LEU A 152 0.19 4.67 8.66
N LEU A 153 0.99 5.12 7.70
CA LEU A 153 1.93 6.23 7.89
C LEU A 153 1.20 7.54 8.14
N ALA A 154 0.15 7.84 7.38
CA ALA A 154 -0.71 9.02 7.55
C ALA A 154 -1.37 9.05 8.94
N ALA A 155 -1.69 7.87 9.50
CA ALA A 155 -2.20 7.73 10.86
C ALA A 155 -1.18 8.04 11.96
N ALA A 156 0.12 7.98 11.64
CA ALA A 156 1.23 8.24 12.57
C ALA A 156 1.74 9.69 12.51
N SER A 157 0.97 10.61 11.90
CA SER A 157 1.30 12.03 11.69
C SER A 157 2.45 12.28 10.71
N LEU A 158 2.11 12.45 9.44
CA LEU A 158 3.07 12.82 8.39
C LEU A 158 3.35 14.32 8.36
N SER A 159 4.56 14.67 7.91
CA SER A 159 4.82 16.03 7.43
C SER A 159 4.01 16.30 6.16
N ALA A 160 3.73 17.57 5.86
CA ALA A 160 3.04 17.94 4.63
C ALA A 160 3.83 17.54 3.38
N GLU A 161 5.16 17.57 3.45
CA GLU A 161 6.05 17.12 2.36
C GLU A 161 5.92 15.62 2.12
N ASP A 162 5.95 14.81 3.19
CA ASP A 162 5.77 13.36 3.06
C ASP A 162 4.38 12.98 2.56
N ASP A 163 3.33 13.65 3.07
CA ASP A 163 1.97 13.38 2.61
C ASP A 163 1.82 13.66 1.11
N ALA A 164 2.35 14.79 0.63
CA ALA A 164 2.35 15.12 -0.80
C ALA A 164 3.15 14.09 -1.62
N LEU A 165 4.39 13.79 -1.20
CA LEU A 165 5.26 12.82 -1.87
C LEU A 165 4.62 11.43 -1.98
N PHE A 166 3.95 10.97 -0.92
CA PHE A 166 3.32 9.65 -0.90
C PHE A 166 2.02 9.60 -1.71
N ARG A 167 1.28 10.70 -1.79
CA ARG A 167 0.15 10.82 -2.71
C ARG A 167 0.60 10.79 -4.17
N ASP A 168 1.71 11.45 -4.49
CA ASP A 168 2.28 11.44 -5.84
C ASP A 168 2.71 10.03 -6.26
N LEU A 169 3.32 9.26 -5.34
CA LEU A 169 3.60 7.83 -5.53
C LEU A 169 2.33 7.04 -5.88
N LEU A 170 1.26 7.17 -5.07
CA LEU A 170 0.02 6.44 -5.31
C LEU A 170 -0.68 6.88 -6.60
N GLN A 171 -0.59 8.15 -6.96
CA GLN A 171 -1.10 8.66 -8.22
C GLN A 171 -0.32 8.08 -9.42
N ALA A 172 0.99 7.89 -9.26
CA ALA A 172 1.85 7.33 -10.30
C ALA A 172 1.60 5.83 -10.59
N THR A 173 0.91 5.09 -9.72
CA THR A 173 0.53 3.69 -9.98
C THR A 173 -0.68 3.57 -10.90
N LYS A 174 -1.51 4.62 -11.01
CA LYS A 174 -2.76 4.61 -11.80
C LYS A 174 -2.58 4.21 -13.27
N PRO A 175 -1.58 4.72 -14.03
CA PRO A 175 -1.39 4.30 -15.41
C PRO A 175 -1.14 2.79 -15.55
N VAL A 176 -0.55 2.16 -14.52
CA VAL A 176 -0.26 0.73 -14.53
C VAL A 176 -1.55 -0.07 -14.31
N THR A 177 -2.33 0.31 -13.31
CA THR A 177 -3.60 -0.38 -12.99
C THR A 177 -4.67 -0.16 -14.07
N ASP A 178 -4.74 1.03 -14.68
CA ASP A 178 -5.68 1.34 -15.77
C ASP A 178 -5.37 0.58 -17.07
N ALA A 179 -4.10 0.22 -17.27
CA ALA A 179 -3.62 -0.47 -18.46
C ALA A 179 -3.93 -1.98 -18.46
N GLU A 180 -4.46 -2.54 -17.36
CA GLU A 180 -4.60 -3.99 -17.26
C GLU A 180 -5.58 -4.59 -18.30
N PRO A 181 -5.10 -5.58 -19.10
CA PRO A 181 -5.86 -6.09 -20.24
C PRO A 181 -6.95 -7.08 -19.81
N HIS A 182 -6.92 -7.54 -18.55
CA HIS A 182 -7.76 -8.61 -18.03
C HIS A 182 -9.11 -8.15 -17.48
N ARG A 183 -9.74 -7.16 -18.12
CA ARG A 183 -11.02 -6.55 -17.67
C ARG A 183 -12.20 -7.54 -17.57
N ASP A 184 -12.09 -8.69 -18.21
CA ASP A 184 -13.14 -9.74 -18.22
C ASP A 184 -12.61 -11.12 -17.75
N CYS A 185 -11.39 -11.21 -17.21
CA CYS A 185 -10.83 -12.47 -16.70
C CYS A 185 -10.98 -12.55 -15.17
N GLY A 186 -11.62 -13.61 -14.66
CA GLY A 186 -12.13 -13.72 -13.29
C GLY A 186 -11.23 -13.14 -12.19
N ASN A 187 -10.13 -13.80 -11.86
CA ASN A 187 -9.24 -13.39 -10.76
C ASN A 187 -8.36 -12.19 -11.12
N HIS A 188 -7.94 -12.05 -12.39
CA HIS A 188 -7.10 -10.94 -12.83
C HIS A 188 -7.85 -9.59 -12.87
N ASN A 189 -9.17 -9.59 -13.11
CA ASN A 189 -10.01 -8.39 -13.05
C ASN A 189 -10.26 -7.90 -11.61
N THR A 190 -10.19 -8.80 -10.63
CA THR A 190 -10.35 -8.47 -9.20
C THR A 190 -9.03 -8.14 -8.51
N SER A 191 -7.90 -8.22 -9.23
CA SER A 191 -6.54 -8.06 -8.68
C SER A 191 -6.16 -6.60 -8.55
#